data_AF-A0A7J3GXM4-F1
#
_entry.id   AF-A0A7J3GXM4-F1
#
_cell.length_a   1.000
_cell.length_b   1.000
_cell.length_c   1.000
_cell.angle_alpha   90.00
_cell.angle_beta   90.00
_cell.angle_gamma   90.00
#
_symmetry.space_group_name_H-M   'P 1'
#
loop_
_entity.id
_entity.type
_entity.pdbx_description
1 polymer ?
#
loop_
_entity_poly.entity_id
_entity_poly.type
_entity_poly.pdbx_seq_one_letter_code
_entity_poly.pdbx_strand_id
1 'polypeptide(L)' 'MSGSTEEVVRLVKQARELVWKAIELADAPGLRKALEDADMMLHWSLWHLAAEEGLAPEVERKTVRS' A
#
# COMPACT_ATOMS: atom_id res chain seq x y z
N MET A 1 20.20 9.37 -11.30
CA MET A 1 18.79 9.08 -11.62
C MET A 1 17.99 9.32 -10.34
N SER A 2 17.54 10.54 -10.04
CA SER A 2 17.48 10.89 -8.61
C SER A 2 16.50 12.02 -8.25
N GLY A 3 15.27 11.97 -8.76
CA GLY A 3 14.22 12.88 -8.26
C GLY A 3 12.82 12.37 -8.56
N SER A 4 12.60 11.83 -9.75
CA SER A 4 11.30 11.27 -10.14
C SER A 4 11.00 9.94 -9.44
N THR A 5 11.97 9.03 -9.31
CA THR A 5 11.75 7.69 -8.73
C THR A 5 11.43 7.76 -7.23
N GLU A 6 12.19 8.54 -6.46
CA GLU A 6 11.95 8.71 -5.02
C GLU A 6 10.59 9.38 -4.75
N GLU A 7 10.24 10.38 -5.57
CA GLU A 7 8.94 11.03 -5.48
C GLU A 7 7.80 10.06 -5.82
N VAL A 8 7.95 9.23 -6.85
CA VAL A 8 6.98 8.18 -7.18
C VAL A 8 6.84 7.19 -6.02
N VAL A 9 7.94 6.73 -5.43
CA VAL A 9 7.89 5.83 -4.25
C VAL A 9 7.12 6.48 -3.10
N ARG A 10 7.39 7.76 -2.80
CA ARG A 10 6.68 8.50 -1.76
C ARG A 10 5.18 8.58 -2.03
N LEU A 11 4.80 8.95 -3.26
CA LEU A 11 3.39 9.07 -3.66
C LEU A 11 2.67 7.72 -3.62
N VAL A 12 3.33 6.64 -4.06
CA VAL A 12 2.75 5.28 -4.02
C VAL A 12 2.57 4.81 -2.57
N LYS A 13 3.54 5.05 -1.68
CA LYS A 13 3.38 4.74 -0.24
C LYS A 13 2.22 5.52 0.38
N GLN A 14 2.10 6.82 0.08
CA GLN A 14 0.98 7.65 0.54
C GLN A 14 -0.38 7.14 0.00
N ALA A 15 -0.44 6.72 -1.27
CA ALA A 15 -1.65 6.17 -1.85
C ALA A 15 -2.09 4.89 -1.11
N ARG A 16 -1.16 4.00 -0.77
CA ARG A 16 -1.45 2.78 -0.01
C ARG A 16 -2.01 3.07 1.38
N GLU A 17 -1.48 4.08 2.08
CA GLU A 17 -2.04 4.49 3.37
C GLU A 17 -3.49 4.97 3.26
N LEU A 18 -3.83 5.74 2.23
CA LEU A 18 -5.18 6.22 1.99
C LEU A 18 -6.14 5.09 1.60
N VAL A 19 -5.68 4.17 0.74
CA VAL A 19 -6.46 2.97 0.36
C VAL A 19 -6.76 2.12 1.59
N TRP A 20 -5.78 1.90 2.47
CA TRP A 20 -5.99 1.16 3.71
C TRP A 20 -7.02 1.81 4.64
N LYS A 21 -6.98 3.14 4.79
CA LYS A 21 -8.01 3.87 5.54
C LYS A 21 -9.41 3.68 4.92
N ALA A 22 -9.50 3.66 3.59
CA ALA A 22 -10.76 3.40 2.90
C ALA A 22 -11.24 1.95 3.11
N ILE A 23 -10.34 0.96 3.15
CA ILE A 23 -10.66 -0.45 3.47
C ILE A 23 -11.25 -0.57 4.87
N GLU A 24 -10.67 0.12 5.86
CA GLU A 24 -11.17 0.12 7.24
C GLU A 24 -12.60 0.70 7.33
N LEU A 25 -12.92 1.70 6.51
CA LEU A 25 -14.22 2.37 6.48
C LEU A 25 -15.24 1.73 5.51
N ALA A 26 -14.83 0.72 4.73
CA ALA A 26 -15.70 0.14 3.70
C ALA A 26 -16.69 -0.87 4.28
N ASP A 27 -17.98 -0.49 4.26
CA ASP A 27 -19.09 -1.36 4.68
C ASP A 27 -19.59 -2.30 3.56
N ALA A 28 -19.42 -1.91 2.30
CA ALA A 28 -19.84 -2.72 1.16
C ALA A 28 -18.77 -3.76 0.80
N PRO A 29 -19.08 -5.07 0.79
CA PRO A 29 -18.09 -6.12 0.50
C PRO A 29 -17.39 -5.96 -0.86
N GLY A 30 -18.15 -5.56 -1.90
CA GLY A 30 -17.58 -5.32 -3.23
C GLY A 30 -16.61 -4.14 -3.27
N LEU A 31 -16.90 -3.07 -2.52
CA LEU A 31 -15.99 -1.92 -2.39
C LEU A 31 -14.71 -2.31 -1.65
N ARG A 32 -14.83 -3.04 -0.54
CA ARG A 32 -13.68 -3.57 0.21
C ARG A 32 -12.76 -4.38 -0.70
N LYS A 33 -13.31 -5.31 -1.49
CA LYS A 33 -12.53 -6.12 -2.42
C LYS A 33 -11.81 -5.28 -3.48
N ALA A 34 -12.50 -4.30 -4.08
CA ALA A 34 -11.89 -3.40 -5.06
C ALA A 34 -10.73 -2.59 -4.47
N LEU A 35 -10.85 -2.14 -3.22
CA LEU A 35 -9.79 -1.41 -2.52
C LEU A 35 -8.60 -2.31 -2.15
N GLU A 36 -8.83 -3.56 -1.75
CA GLU A 36 -7.78 -4.56 -1.52
C GLU A 36 -7.00 -4.86 -2.81
N ASP A 37 -7.69 -4.98 -3.95
CA ASP A 37 -7.05 -5.17 -5.26
C ASP A 37 -6.22 -3.94 -5.66
N ALA A 38 -6.69 -2.73 -5.32
CA ALA A 38 -5.92 -1.50 -5.54
C ALA A 38 -4.64 -1.44 -4.67
N ASP A 39 -4.69 -1.81 -3.39
CA ASP A 39 -3.49 -1.87 -2.53
C ASP A 39 -2.47 -2.88 -3.07
N MET A 40 -2.94 -4.03 -3.55
CA MET A 40 -2.09 -5.03 -4.18
C MET A 40 -1.33 -4.42 -5.37
N MET A 41 -2.02 -3.76 -6.31
CA MET A 41 -1.34 -3.16 -7.48
C MET A 41 -0.34 -2.06 -7.10
N LEU A 42 -0.62 -1.29 -6.05
CA LEU A 42 0.31 -0.29 -5.53
C LEU A 42 1.54 -0.95 -4.87
N HIS A 43 1.36 -2.08 -4.18
CA HIS A 43 2.48 -2.87 -3.66
C HIS A 43 3.38 -3.39 -4.79
N TRP A 44 2.81 -3.98 -5.85
CA TRP A 44 3.56 -4.42 -7.03
C TRP A 44 4.33 -3.28 -7.69
N SER A 45 3.75 -2.07 -7.70
CA SER A 45 4.43 -0.88 -8.22
C SER A 45 5.69 -0.54 -7.40
N LEU A 46 5.65 -0.67 -6.07
CA LEU A 46 6.82 -0.45 -5.21
C LEU A 46 7.89 -1.53 -5.42
N TRP A 47 7.47 -2.80 -5.58
CA TRP A 47 8.37 -3.90 -5.91
C TRP A 47 9.13 -3.65 -7.21
N HIS A 48 8.43 -3.21 -8.27
CA HIS A 48 9.06 -2.87 -9.56
C HIS A 48 10.04 -1.70 -9.48
N LEU A 49 9.86 -0.80 -8.52
CA LEU A 49 10.76 0.34 -8.30
C LEU A 49 11.99 -0.03 -7.47
N ALA A 50 12.15 -1.31 -7.08
CA ALA A 50 13.15 -1.78 -6.13
C ALA A 50 13.16 -0.96 -4.82
N ALA A 51 11.99 -0.40 -4.46
CA ALA A 51 11.85 0.30 -3.21
C ALA A 51 11.93 -0.76 -2.10
N GLU A 52 12.87 -0.61 -1.16
CA GLU A 52 12.92 -1.47 0.02
C GLU A 52 11.58 -1.39 0.76
N GLU A 53 10.82 -2.48 0.70
CA GLU A 53 9.64 -2.75 1.49
C GLU A 53 9.98 -3.96 2.38
N GLY A 54 9.51 -3.95 3.62
CA GLY A 54 9.54 -5.16 4.44
C GLY A 54 8.81 -6.29 3.70
N LEU A 55 9.36 -7.50 3.76
CA LEU A 55 8.90 -8.67 2.99
C LEU A 55 7.42 -9.07 3.27
N ALA A 56 6.81 -8.54 4.34
CA ALA A 56 5.43 -8.81 4.74
C ALA A 56 4.81 -7.61 5.52
N PRO A 57 4.39 -6.53 4.84
CA PRO A 57 3.88 -5.32 5.49
C PRO A 57 2.59 -5.58 6.31
N GLU A 58 1.82 -6.61 5.96
CA GLU A 58 0.65 -7.08 6.71
C GLU A 58 0.98 -7.73 8.06
N VAL A 59 2.19 -8.28 8.23
CA VAL A 59 2.64 -8.89 9.49
C VAL A 59 3.11 -7.79 10.45
N GLU A 60 3.91 -6.83 9.99
CA GLU A 60 4.36 -5.70 10.81
C GLU A 60 3.18 -4.86 11.33
N ARG A 61 2.17 -4.60 10.49
CA ARG A 61 0.98 -3.84 10.91
C ARG A 61 0.12 -4.55 11.95
N LYS A 62 0.17 -5.88 12.02
CA LYS A 62 -0.51 -6.68 13.06
C LYS A 62 0.30 -6.72 14.37
N THR A 63 1.63 -6.78 14.30
CA THR A 63 2.51 -6.88 15.47
C THR A 63 2.66 -5.56 16.24
N VAL A 64 2.55 -4.41 15.59
CA VAL A 64 2.62 -3.09 16.28
C VAL A 64 1.36 -2.77 17.10
N ARG A 65 0.29 -3.57 16.98
CA ARG A 65 -0.98 -3.40 17.71
C ARG A 65 -1.26 -4.46 18.78
N SER A 66 -0.28 -5.30 19.14
CA SER A 66 -0.37 -6.24 20.27
C SER A 66 0.34 -5.73 21.51
#